data_AF-A0A7J6VV23-F1
#
_entry.id   AF-A0A7J6VV23-F1
#
_cell.length_a   1.000
_cell.length_b   1.000
_cell.length_c   1.000
_cell.angle_alpha   90.00
_cell.angle_beta   90.00
_cell.angle_gamma   90.00
#
_symmetry.space_group_name_H-M   'P 1'
#
loop_
_entity.id
_entity.type
_entity.pdbx_description
1 polymer ?
#
loop_
_entity_poly.entity_id
_entity_poly.type
_entity_poly.pdbx_seq_one_letter_code
_entity_poly.pdbx_strand_id
1 'polypeptide(L)' 'DYEYIDVIVEDDRLIIDIDFRSEFEIARSTKNYRTILQSLPSIFVGKPDRLQQIVSIVSEAAT' A
#
# COMPACT_ATOMS: atom_id res chain seq x y z
N ASP A 1 14.61 -7.53 4.71
CA ASP A 1 14.61 -7.17 3.29
C ASP A 1 13.18 -7.13 2.79
N TYR A 2 12.81 -6.06 2.10
CA TYR A 2 11.48 -5.90 1.51
C TYR A 2 11.63 -6.05 -0.01
N GLU A 3 10.77 -6.86 -0.62
CA GLU A 3 10.84 -7.23 -2.03
C GLU A 3 9.54 -6.85 -2.74
N TYR A 4 9.68 -6.20 -3.88
CA TYR A 4 8.58 -5.88 -4.78
C TYR A 4 9.06 -6.02 -6.23
N ILE A 5 8.12 -6.12 -7.16
CA ILE A 5 8.43 -6.21 -8.58
C ILE A 5 8.26 -4.81 -9.18
N ASP A 6 9.32 -4.33 -9.85
CA ASP A 6 9.33 -3.08 -10.59
C ASP A 6 9.24 -3.38 -12.09
N VAL A 7 8.19 -2.89 -12.75
CA VAL A 7 7.93 -3.13 -14.17
C VAL A 7 7.93 -1.81 -14.92
N ILE A 8 8.65 -1.75 -16.04
CA ILE A 8 8.62 -0.61 -16.96
C ILE A 8 7.89 -1.05 -18.23
N VAL A 9 6.78 -0.39 -18.56
CA VAL A 9 5.97 -0.64 -19.76
C VAL A 9 5.84 0.67 -20.52
N GLU A 10 6.39 0.76 -21.74
CA GLU A 10 6.25 1.96 -22.59
C GLU A 10 6.57 3.27 -21.83
N ASP A 11 7.70 3.27 -21.10
CA ASP A 11 8.18 4.36 -20.22
C ASP A 11 7.35 4.62 -18.95
N ASP A 12 6.24 3.91 -18.73
CA ASP A 12 5.48 3.94 -17.49
C ASP A 12 6.01 2.93 -16.46
N ARG A 13 6.32 3.41 -15.25
CA ARG A 13 6.75 2.58 -14.12
C ARG A 13 5.55 2.08 -13.31
N LEU A 14 5.48 0.78 -13.10
CA LEU A 14 4.48 0.10 -12.27
C LEU A 14 5.18 -0.69 -11.16
N ILE A 15 4.65 -0.56 -9.96
CA ILE A 15 5.06 -1.34 -8.79
C ILE A 15 4.02 -2.43 -8.58
N ILE A 16 4.49 -3.66 -8.41
CA ILE A 16 3.68 -4.81 -8.03
C ILE A 16 4.18 -5.32 -6.68
N ASP A 17 3.29 -5.32 -5.70
CA ASP A 17 3.53 -5.90 -4.38
C ASP A 17 2.44 -6.93 -4.08
N ILE A 18 2.84 -8.17 -3.88
CA ILE A 18 1.94 -9.32 -3.70
C ILE A 18 1.43 -9.48 -2.26
N ASP A 19 2.04 -8.78 -1.29
CA ASP A 19 1.67 -8.83 0.12
C ASP A 19 1.45 -7.43 0.72
N PHE A 20 0.99 -6.51 -0.13
CA PHE A 20 0.92 -5.09 0.15
C PHE A 20 0.17 -4.72 1.43
N ARG A 21 -0.94 -5.41 1.72
CA ARG A 21 -1.76 -5.11 2.91
C ARG A 21 -0.99 -5.38 4.21
N SER A 22 -0.16 -6.44 4.22
CA SER A 22 0.55 -6.89 5.41
C SER A 22 1.57 -5.86 5.89
N GLU A 23 2.12 -5.05 4.97
CA GLU A 23 3.03 -3.94 5.28
C GLU A 23 2.40 -2.83 6.16
N PHE A 24 1.06 -2.79 6.24
CA PHE A 24 0.33 -1.81 7.05
C PHE A 24 -0.28 -2.43 8.33
N GLU A 25 0.06 -3.67 8.67
CA GLU A 25 -0.44 -4.27 9.91
C GLU A 25 0.27 -3.70 11.14
N ILE A 26 -0.51 -3.14 12.08
CA ILE A 26 -0.01 -2.60 13.34
C ILE A 26 -0.67 -3.27 14.55
N ALA A 27 0.11 -3.53 15.60
CA ALA A 27 -0.35 -4.25 16.80
C ALA A 27 -1.46 -3.52 17.57
N ARG A 28 -1.46 -2.18 17.59
CA ARG A 28 -2.46 -1.35 18.29
C ARG A 28 -3.22 -0.44 17.33
N SER A 29 -3.96 -1.05 16.40
CA SER A 29 -4.79 -0.31 15.45
C SER A 29 -6.06 0.26 16.07
N THR A 30 -6.39 1.50 15.71
CA THR A 30 -7.69 2.12 15.99
C THR A 30 -8.78 1.48 15.12
N LYS A 31 -10.06 1.66 15.48
CA LYS A 31 -11.18 1.17 14.64
C LYS A 31 -11.13 1.77 13.23
N ASN A 32 -10.81 3.06 13.12
CA ASN A 32 -10.72 3.76 11.84
C ASN A 32 -9.59 3.18 10.97
N TYR A 33 -8.41 2.99 11.56
CA TYR A 33 -7.27 2.38 10.86
C TYR A 33 -7.60 0.98 10.33
N ARG A 34 -8.29 0.15 11.14
CA ARG A 34 -8.72 -1.19 10.70
C ARG A 34 -9.65 -1.15 9.50
N THR A 35 -10.58 -0.21 9.45
CA THR A 35 -11.51 -0.08 8.32
C THR A 35 -10.76 0.29 7.04
N ILE A 36 -9.79 1.19 7.11
CA ILE A 36 -8.95 1.54 5.95
C ILE A 36 -8.08 0.35 5.55
N LEU A 37 -7.43 -0.33 6.50
CA LEU A 37 -6.61 -1.50 6.23
C LEU A 37 -7.40 -2.62 5.52
N GLN A 38 -8.65 -2.85 5.92
CA GLN A 38 -9.55 -3.81 5.27
C GLN A 38 -9.94 -3.42 3.83
N SER A 39 -9.86 -2.13 3.50
CA SER A 39 -10.13 -1.62 2.15
C SER A 39 -8.91 -1.68 1.22
N LEU A 40 -7.69 -1.81 1.76
CA LEU A 40 -6.48 -1.93 0.95
C LEU A 40 -6.47 -3.22 0.14
N PRO A 41 -5.97 -3.21 -1.10
CA PRO A 41 -5.83 -4.44 -1.86
C PRO A 41 -4.76 -5.33 -1.23
N SER A 42 -4.95 -6.65 -1.25
CA SER A 42 -3.91 -7.60 -0.83
C SER A 42 -2.70 -7.58 -1.77
N ILE A 43 -2.95 -7.34 -3.06
CA ILE A 43 -1.92 -7.19 -4.09
C ILE A 43 -2.03 -5.78 -4.66
N PHE A 44 -0.98 -4.98 -4.55
CA PHE A 44 -0.90 -3.69 -5.19
C PHE A 44 -0.33 -3.83 -6.60
N VAL A 45 -0.98 -3.19 -7.57
CA VAL A 45 -0.48 -2.97 -8.92
C VAL A 45 -0.79 -1.53 -9.29
N GLY A 46 0.25 -0.71 -9.48
CA GLY A 46 0.03 0.69 -9.82
C GLY A 46 1.29 1.53 -9.91
N LYS A 47 1.11 2.79 -10.32
CA LYS A 47 2.19 3.77 -10.42
C LYS A 47 2.65 4.21 -9.01
N PRO A 48 3.92 4.66 -8.88
CA PRO A 48 4.45 5.20 -7.62
C PRO A 48 3.57 6.30 -6.99
N ASP A 49 2.96 7.17 -7.78
CA ASP A 49 2.09 8.24 -7.28
C ASP A 49 0.86 7.70 -6.53
N ARG A 50 0.27 6.61 -7.04
CA ARG A 50 -0.88 5.95 -6.39
C ARG A 50 -0.44 5.29 -5.08
N LEU A 51 0.75 4.69 -5.06
CA LEU A 51 1.34 4.14 -3.84
C LEU A 51 1.49 5.24 -2.78
N GLN A 52 2.03 6.39 -3.16
CA GLN A 52 2.21 7.53 -2.25
C GLN A 52 0.87 8.05 -1.69
N GLN A 53 -0.17 8.11 -2.51
CA GLN A 53 -1.52 8.49 -2.05
C GLN A 53 -2.08 7.52 -1.01
N ILE A 54 -1.93 6.21 -1.23
CA ILE A 54 -2.36 5.19 -0.27
C ILE A 54 -1.60 5.36 1.04
N VAL A 55 -0.27 5.52 0.98
CA VAL A 55 0.56 5.73 2.17
C VAL A 55 0.12 6.96 2.95
N SER A 56 -0.21 8.07 2.28
CA SER A 56 -0.75 9.29 2.93
C SER A 56 -2.04 8.98 3.69
N ILE A 57 -3.02 8.35 3.04
CA ILE A 57 -4.34 8.05 3.64
C ILE A 57 -4.19 7.14 4.86
N VAL A 58 -3.36 6.09 4.75
CA VAL A 58 -3.15 5.15 5.85
C VAL A 58 -2.41 5.82 7.01
N SER A 59 -1.44 6.69 6.72
CA SER A 59 -0.70 7.45 7.73
C SER A 59 -1.58 8.43 8.48
N GLU A 60 -2.47 9.14 7.77
CA GLU A 60 -3.46 10.04 8.39
C GLU A 60 -4.37 9.29 9.35
N ALA A 61 -4.81 8.07 9.00
CA ALA A 61 -5.66 7.26 9.87
C ALA A 61 -4.95 6.58 11.04
N ALA A 62 -3.62 6.61 11.07
CA ALA A 62 -2.81 6.13 12.19
C ALA A 62 -2.72 7.15 13.34
N THR A 63 -3.17 8.39 13.10
CA THR A 63 -3.24 9.48 14.09
C THR A 63 -4.52 9.38 14.91
#